data_AF-A0A429MNK9-F1
#
_entry.id   AF-A0A429MNK9-F1
#
_cell.length_a   1.000
_cell.length_b   1.000
_cell.length_c   1.000
_cell.angle_alpha   90.00
_cell.angle_beta   90.00
_cell.angle_gamma   90.00
#
_symmetry.space_group_name_H-M   'P 1'
#
loop_
_entity.id
_entity.type
_entity.pdbx_description
1 polymer ?
#
loop_
_entity_poly.entity_id
_entity_poly.type
_entity_poly.pdbx_seq_one_letter_code
_entity_poly.pdbx_strand_id
1 'polypeptide(L)'
;EYLSKDQNGGDTYGKLSSPIAVLTLDQDPKTGHLTLIKYHNVDTSSAHGLWITCGASLSPWGTHLSSEEYEPDAFDQKLGQSLSTLKAFSKNIYGDENIANPYNYGHLPEITVNADGTGRVTKHYCLGRISHELVQVFPDNRTVLMGDDYTNGGLFMFVADKEKDLSAGTLYVAKYTTVLSDTTTGQISWIRLGHATSTEIENLIKSGIKGTDIFESVLQIAKYPSDATTAEKEAIDAGDKGTPEQQALAKAAKERLKLQQAAQKAELEAQGFKFTYLSKTGVYLKLKDNSDRTKLAAAFLETHRYAAYMGASMALTKNEGTTVNIADKKAYSALANIVDSMVEGGSGYLAEHNVKFPKITAGGILEHTLTGGQKDSSNVAINSEWVPSQSNLLIKGKDISFDSLGNTADPEQIASPDNLKFSEKLRTLFIGEDSGNHLNNFLWAYNVDTKQLIRILSTPAGAESTGLHAVDEVNGWTYIMSNFQHPGDEWNRFYKEKDGVRTGISADLLAQIDTAINTNYSNKFAAAVGYITADPIAPSVVKK
;
A
#
# COMPACT_ATOMS: atom_id res chain seq x y z
N GLU A 1 12.20 3.88 5.53
CA GLU A 1 11.23 2.79 5.43
C GLU A 1 11.83 1.42 5.79
N TYR A 2 12.76 0.93 4.97
CA TYR A 2 13.47 -0.35 5.17
C TYR A 2 14.89 -0.29 4.58
N LEU A 3 15.67 -1.35 4.81
CA LEU A 3 16.95 -1.58 4.12
C LEU A 3 16.75 -2.70 3.09
N SER A 4 17.03 -2.42 1.81
CA SER A 4 16.92 -3.40 0.73
C SER A 4 18.08 -4.40 0.72
N LYS A 5 19.27 -3.97 1.15
CA LYS A 5 20.50 -4.81 1.18
C LYS A 5 21.41 -4.51 2.37
N ASP A 6 22.18 -5.51 2.77
CA ASP A 6 23.31 -5.37 3.70
C ASP A 6 24.60 -4.89 2.98
N GLN A 7 25.68 -4.68 3.74
CA GLN A 7 26.97 -4.24 3.20
C GLN A 7 27.66 -5.27 2.30
N ASN A 8 27.25 -6.54 2.36
CA ASN A 8 27.72 -7.61 1.48
C ASN A 8 26.79 -7.81 0.26
N GLY A 9 25.75 -6.99 0.10
CA GLY A 9 24.75 -7.10 -0.96
C GLY A 9 23.69 -8.19 -0.74
N GLY A 10 23.61 -8.77 0.47
CA GLY A 10 22.57 -9.71 0.85
C GLY A 10 21.24 -9.00 1.06
N ASP A 11 20.13 -9.61 0.62
CA ASP A 11 18.78 -9.06 0.75
C ASP A 11 18.37 -8.93 2.23
N THR A 12 17.93 -7.74 2.63
CA THR A 12 17.45 -7.42 3.98
C THR A 12 15.98 -6.96 4.02
N TYR A 13 15.28 -6.99 2.90
CA TYR A 13 13.89 -6.53 2.82
C TYR A 13 13.00 -7.32 3.79
N GLY A 14 12.28 -6.61 4.66
CA GLY A 14 11.42 -7.20 5.68
C GLY A 14 12.13 -8.03 6.77
N LYS A 15 13.47 -8.02 6.83
CA LYS A 15 14.25 -8.83 7.80
C LYS A 15 14.74 -8.03 9.00
N LEU A 16 14.49 -6.72 9.05
CA LEU A 16 14.91 -5.83 10.13
C LEU A 16 13.72 -5.00 10.61
N SER A 17 13.71 -4.64 11.89
CA SER A 17 12.74 -3.67 12.40
C SER A 17 12.99 -2.31 11.77
N SER A 18 11.94 -1.69 11.25
CA SER A 18 12.00 -0.31 10.77
C SER A 18 12.21 0.65 11.95
N PRO A 19 13.16 1.60 11.84
CA PRO A 19 13.36 2.62 12.87
C PRO A 19 12.36 3.76 12.70
N ILE A 20 11.92 4.34 13.82
CA ILE A 20 11.24 5.63 13.85
C ILE A 20 12.06 6.59 14.70
N ALA A 21 12.18 7.83 14.25
CA ALA A 21 12.85 8.88 15.00
C ALA A 21 12.07 10.20 14.97
N VAL A 22 12.22 10.96 16.05
CA VAL A 22 11.75 12.34 16.16
C VAL A 22 12.93 13.26 15.80
N LEU A 23 12.72 14.13 14.82
CA LEU A 23 13.67 15.16 14.42
C LEU A 23 13.15 16.51 14.90
N THR A 24 13.93 17.22 15.72
CA THR A 24 13.61 18.59 16.13
C THR A 24 14.37 19.57 15.25
N LEU A 25 13.63 20.48 14.64
CA LEU A 25 14.14 21.50 13.74
C LEU A 25 14.00 22.88 14.40
N ASP A 26 15.07 23.67 14.38
CA ASP A 26 15.06 25.08 14.74
C ASP A 26 14.80 25.91 13.48
N GLN A 27 13.83 26.82 13.55
CA GLN A 27 13.42 27.66 12.43
C GLN A 27 13.99 29.06 12.59
N ASP A 28 14.78 29.52 11.63
CA ASP A 28 15.18 30.92 11.56
C ASP A 28 13.93 31.79 11.30
N PRO A 29 13.53 32.68 12.22
CA PRO A 29 12.31 33.46 12.07
C PRO A 29 12.36 34.47 10.91
N LYS A 30 13.55 34.83 10.42
CA LYS A 30 13.72 35.78 9.31
C LYS A 30 13.67 35.11 7.95
N THR A 31 14.17 33.89 7.85
CA THR A 31 14.37 33.19 6.56
C THR A 31 13.52 31.93 6.41
N GLY A 32 12.94 31.43 7.50
CA GLY A 32 12.24 30.15 7.51
C GLY A 32 13.19 28.96 7.33
N HIS A 33 14.50 29.13 7.37
CA HIS A 33 15.41 28.00 7.24
C HIS A 33 15.32 27.07 8.46
N LEU A 34 15.16 25.76 8.22
CA LEU A 34 15.07 24.75 9.26
C LEU A 34 16.44 24.09 9.46
N THR A 35 16.93 24.08 10.69
CA THR A 35 18.19 23.42 11.08
C THR A 35 17.90 22.27 12.03
N LEU A 36 18.41 21.07 11.73
CA LEU A 36 18.30 19.94 12.66
C LEU A 36 19.11 20.21 13.93
N ILE A 37 18.44 20.22 15.08
CA ILE A 37 19.07 20.45 16.39
C ILE A 37 18.99 19.23 17.31
N LYS A 38 18.06 18.30 17.07
CA LYS A 38 17.93 17.07 17.86
C LYS A 38 17.41 15.93 17.01
N TYR A 39 17.94 14.74 17.25
CA TYR A 39 17.49 13.48 16.69
C TYR A 39 17.28 12.50 17.85
N HIS A 40 16.12 11.85 17.91
CA HIS A 40 15.78 10.90 18.96
C HIS A 40 15.10 9.66 18.39
N ASN A 41 15.73 8.49 18.52
CA ASN A 41 15.10 7.21 18.15
C ASN A 41 13.95 6.89 19.11
N VAL A 42 12.79 6.54 18.58
CA VAL A 42 11.66 6.06 19.38
C VAL A 42 11.89 4.59 19.72
N ASP A 43 11.78 4.23 21.00
CA ASP A 43 11.79 2.83 21.42
C ASP A 43 10.49 2.16 20.97
N THR A 44 10.63 1.14 20.11
CA THR A 44 9.51 0.37 19.53
C THR A 44 9.33 -1.00 20.17
N SER A 45 10.08 -1.32 21.24
CA SER A 45 10.03 -2.62 21.91
C SER A 45 8.64 -2.97 22.44
N SER A 46 7.89 -1.96 22.94
CA SER A 46 6.50 -2.14 23.38
C SER A 46 5.52 -2.47 22.25
N ALA A 47 5.94 -2.32 20.99
CA ALA A 47 5.18 -2.67 19.79
C ALA A 47 5.72 -3.91 19.06
N HIS A 48 6.64 -4.67 19.69
CA HIS A 48 7.33 -5.83 19.13
C HIS A 48 8.31 -5.51 17.98
N GLY A 49 8.81 -4.27 17.93
CA GLY A 49 9.45 -3.75 16.73
C GLY A 49 8.40 -3.43 15.65
N LEU A 50 8.84 -2.79 14.57
CA LEU A 50 7.95 -2.38 13.50
C LEU A 50 8.27 -3.13 12.22
N TRP A 51 7.23 -3.60 11.55
CA TRP A 51 7.30 -4.42 10.35
C TRP A 51 7.06 -3.57 9.11
N ILE A 52 8.04 -3.52 8.19
CA ILE A 52 7.94 -2.91 6.85
C ILE A 52 7.08 -1.64 6.89
N THR A 53 7.57 -0.62 7.61
CA THR A 53 6.72 0.54 7.89
C THR A 53 6.62 1.44 6.67
N CYS A 54 5.45 1.68 6.08
CA CYS A 54 5.28 2.55 4.90
C CYS A 54 5.04 4.03 5.31
N GLY A 55 4.21 4.75 4.55
CA GLY A 55 3.89 6.15 4.71
C GLY A 55 3.32 6.50 6.08
N ALA A 56 3.32 7.81 6.39
CA ALA A 56 2.80 8.30 7.65
C ALA A 56 1.96 9.58 7.46
N SER A 57 0.93 9.72 8.27
CA SER A 57 0.10 10.92 8.32
C SER A 57 0.12 11.56 9.71
N LEU A 58 -0.29 12.83 9.77
CA LEU A 58 -0.47 13.55 11.01
C LEU A 58 -1.94 13.50 11.40
N SER A 59 -2.23 13.01 12.60
CA SER A 59 -3.59 13.10 13.16
C SER A 59 -3.94 14.56 13.46
N PRO A 60 -5.24 14.92 13.47
CA PRO A 60 -5.68 16.26 13.88
C PRO A 60 -5.30 16.65 15.32
N TRP A 61 -4.88 15.69 16.15
CA TRP A 61 -4.44 15.91 17.54
C TRP A 61 -2.91 15.88 17.70
N GLY A 62 -2.15 15.86 16.60
CA GLY A 62 -0.71 16.11 16.62
C GLY A 62 0.18 14.89 16.88
N THR A 63 -0.37 13.68 16.70
CA THR A 63 0.39 12.42 16.71
C THR A 63 0.66 11.95 15.28
N HIS A 64 1.71 11.16 15.08
CA HIS A 64 2.05 10.61 13.77
C HIS A 64 1.53 9.19 13.66
N LEU A 65 0.71 8.93 12.64
CA LEU A 65 0.20 7.61 12.31
C LEU A 65 1.10 7.04 11.23
N SER A 66 1.99 6.14 11.61
CA SER A 66 2.74 5.30 10.68
C SER A 66 1.90 4.09 10.31
N SER A 67 2.41 3.22 9.46
CA SER A 67 1.69 2.06 8.95
C SER A 67 2.65 0.89 8.78
N GLU A 68 2.17 -0.34 8.98
CA GLU A 68 2.91 -1.56 8.65
C GLU A 68 2.29 -2.20 7.40
N GLU A 69 3.12 -2.46 6.39
CA GLU A 69 2.72 -2.98 5.08
C GLU A 69 3.12 -4.47 4.94
N TYR A 70 2.50 -5.18 3.99
CA TYR A 70 2.79 -6.57 3.62
C TYR A 70 2.96 -7.49 4.83
N GLU A 71 1.88 -7.66 5.57
CA GLU A 71 1.86 -8.42 6.80
C GLU A 71 2.32 -9.89 6.58
N PRO A 72 2.99 -10.51 7.57
CA PRO A 72 3.34 -11.93 7.48
C PRO A 72 2.10 -12.81 7.27
N ASP A 73 2.10 -13.68 6.27
CA ASP A 73 1.00 -14.60 6.01
C ASP A 73 1.00 -15.73 7.05
N ALA A 74 0.06 -15.69 8.00
CA ALA A 74 -0.05 -16.68 9.06
C ALA A 74 -0.35 -18.10 8.55
N PHE A 75 -0.79 -18.24 7.29
CA PHE A 75 -1.01 -19.54 6.63
C PHE A 75 0.17 -19.97 5.74
N ASP A 76 1.16 -19.11 5.52
CA ASP A 76 2.28 -19.30 4.59
C ASP A 76 1.82 -19.74 3.17
N GLN A 77 0.72 -19.13 2.71
CA GLN A 77 0.05 -19.41 1.44
C GLN A 77 0.47 -18.45 0.32
N LYS A 78 1.47 -17.59 0.57
CA LYS A 78 1.95 -16.53 -0.34
C LYS A 78 0.89 -15.47 -0.65
N LEU A 79 -0.01 -15.21 0.30
CA LEU A 79 -0.98 -14.11 0.20
C LEU A 79 -0.48 -12.83 0.88
N GLY A 80 0.62 -12.92 1.62
CA GLY A 80 1.42 -11.83 2.19
C GLY A 80 2.88 -12.25 2.34
N GLN A 81 3.64 -11.66 3.26
CA GLN A 81 5.06 -12.00 3.45
C GLN A 81 5.25 -13.40 4.02
N SER A 82 6.26 -14.13 3.53
CA SER A 82 6.49 -15.51 3.96
C SER A 82 6.86 -15.61 5.45
N LEU A 83 6.53 -16.73 6.08
CA LEU A 83 6.98 -17.00 7.44
C LEU A 83 8.51 -17.14 7.52
N SER A 84 9.19 -17.43 6.41
CA SER A 84 10.66 -17.43 6.36
C SER A 84 11.25 -16.03 6.54
N THR A 85 10.61 -15.00 5.96
CA THR A 85 10.97 -13.58 6.18
C THR A 85 10.75 -13.21 7.64
N LEU A 86 9.61 -13.60 8.23
CA LEU A 86 9.31 -13.36 9.65
C LEU A 86 10.33 -14.02 10.59
N LYS A 87 10.78 -15.24 10.28
CA LYS A 87 11.82 -15.92 11.07
C LYS A 87 13.15 -15.17 11.02
N ALA A 88 13.54 -14.66 9.85
CA ALA A 88 14.74 -13.83 9.72
C ALA A 88 14.61 -12.52 10.52
N PHE A 89 13.45 -11.86 10.44
CA PHE A 89 13.12 -10.69 11.28
C PHE A 89 13.23 -11.01 12.76
N SER A 90 12.60 -12.10 13.21
CA SER A 90 12.63 -12.58 14.59
C SER A 90 14.05 -12.81 15.07
N LYS A 91 14.87 -13.47 14.24
CA LYS A 91 16.27 -13.73 14.55
C LYS A 91 17.07 -12.44 14.74
N ASN A 92 16.85 -11.43 13.90
CA ASN A 92 17.57 -10.16 13.97
C ASN A 92 17.17 -9.30 15.17
N ILE A 93 15.89 -9.28 15.55
CA ILE A 93 15.41 -8.43 16.66
C ILE A 93 15.47 -9.13 18.03
N TYR A 94 15.17 -10.43 18.09
CA TYR A 94 15.10 -11.19 19.35
C TYR A 94 16.28 -12.13 19.59
N GLY A 95 17.14 -12.34 18.59
CA GLY A 95 18.19 -13.36 18.65
C GLY A 95 17.70 -14.79 18.48
N ASP A 96 16.40 -15.00 18.25
CA ASP A 96 15.73 -16.30 18.09
C ASP A 96 14.65 -16.22 17.01
N GLU A 97 14.62 -17.18 16.09
CA GLU A 97 13.68 -17.23 14.96
C GLU A 97 12.23 -17.57 15.36
N ASN A 98 11.99 -18.03 16.59
CA ASN A 98 10.70 -18.56 17.04
C ASN A 98 9.89 -17.62 17.96
N ILE A 99 10.37 -16.39 18.20
CA ILE A 99 9.75 -15.45 19.14
C ILE A 99 8.66 -14.60 18.45
N ALA A 100 8.90 -14.16 17.22
CA ALA A 100 7.95 -13.31 16.51
C ALA A 100 6.66 -14.07 16.15
N ASN A 101 5.51 -13.50 16.52
CA ASN A 101 4.20 -13.97 16.11
C ASN A 101 3.73 -13.16 14.89
N PRO A 102 3.28 -13.79 13.78
CA PRO A 102 2.80 -13.06 12.60
C PRO A 102 1.69 -12.04 12.92
N TYR A 103 0.84 -12.34 13.91
CA TYR A 103 -0.27 -11.46 14.29
C TYR A 103 0.14 -10.20 15.07
N ASN A 104 1.41 -10.06 15.47
CA ASN A 104 1.91 -8.83 16.09
C ASN A 104 2.16 -7.70 15.07
N TYR A 105 2.10 -8.00 13.77
CA TYR A 105 2.52 -7.10 12.68
C TYR A 105 1.43 -6.93 11.63
N GLY A 106 1.51 -5.85 10.84
CA GLY A 106 0.49 -5.43 9.87
C GLY A 106 -0.57 -4.52 10.48
N HIS A 107 -0.22 -3.80 11.56
CA HIS A 107 -1.12 -2.92 12.30
C HIS A 107 -0.63 -1.47 12.24
N LEU A 108 -1.49 -0.52 12.58
CA LEU A 108 -1.15 0.91 12.58
C LEU A 108 -0.38 1.34 13.85
N PRO A 109 0.90 1.75 13.77
CA PRO A 109 1.62 2.36 14.89
C PRO A 109 1.37 3.87 14.95
N GLU A 110 1.00 4.39 16.12
CA GLU A 110 0.87 5.81 16.41
C GLU A 110 2.02 6.29 17.31
N ILE A 111 2.67 7.38 16.91
CA ILE A 111 3.78 8.01 17.61
C ILE A 111 3.30 9.30 18.25
N THR A 112 3.32 9.33 19.57
CA THR A 112 3.16 10.57 20.33
C THR A 112 4.52 11.23 20.50
N VAL A 113 4.63 12.49 20.07
CA VAL A 113 5.84 13.31 20.28
C VAL A 113 5.69 14.10 21.57
N ASN A 114 6.65 13.95 22.48
CA ASN A 114 6.67 14.65 23.75
C ASN A 114 7.30 16.04 23.58
N ALA A 115 6.98 16.97 24.49
CA ALA A 115 7.49 18.35 24.46
C ALA A 115 9.03 18.45 24.53
N ASP A 116 9.70 17.43 25.06
CA ASP A 116 11.16 17.36 25.13
C ASP A 116 11.80 16.80 23.83
N GLY A 117 11.01 16.49 22.81
CA GLY A 117 11.47 15.90 21.54
C GLY A 117 11.75 14.39 21.60
N THR A 118 11.34 13.71 22.68
CA THR A 118 11.25 12.24 22.70
C THR A 118 9.92 11.77 22.10
N GLY A 119 9.76 10.47 21.87
CA GLY A 119 8.51 9.92 21.38
C GLY A 119 8.16 8.56 21.98
N ARG A 120 6.88 8.19 21.92
CA ARG A 120 6.34 6.90 22.36
C ARG A 120 5.44 6.31 21.29
N VAL A 121 5.56 5.00 21.07
CA VAL A 121 4.68 4.24 20.18
C VAL A 121 3.49 3.60 20.92
N THR A 122 2.34 3.59 20.25
CA THR A 122 1.16 2.77 20.56
C THR A 122 0.77 2.03 19.29
N LYS A 123 0.48 0.72 19.35
CA LYS A 123 0.03 -0.05 18.19
C LYS A 123 -1.48 -0.28 18.28
N HIS A 124 -2.21 0.08 17.22
CA HIS A 124 -3.68 0.00 17.19
C HIS A 124 -4.15 -1.24 16.43
N TYR A 125 -4.36 -2.31 17.17
CA TYR A 125 -4.81 -3.60 16.64
C TYR A 125 -6.27 -3.60 16.14
N CYS A 126 -7.10 -2.67 16.63
CA CYS A 126 -8.51 -2.59 16.24
C CYS A 126 -8.76 -1.87 14.91
N LEU A 127 -7.73 -1.40 14.21
CA LEU A 127 -7.88 -0.86 12.85
C LEU A 127 -7.82 -1.95 11.77
N GLY A 128 -7.67 -3.21 12.19
CA GLY A 128 -7.55 -4.34 11.29
C GLY A 128 -6.10 -4.62 10.91
N ARG A 129 -5.87 -5.78 10.31
CA ARG A 129 -4.56 -6.24 9.86
C ARG A 129 -4.56 -6.34 8.35
N ILE A 130 -4.08 -5.27 7.72
CA ILE A 130 -4.03 -5.07 6.26
C ILE A 130 -2.66 -4.51 5.88
N SER A 131 -2.41 -4.38 4.58
CA SER A 131 -1.20 -3.72 4.05
C SER A 131 -1.40 -2.21 4.11
N HIS A 132 -1.15 -1.62 5.27
CA HIS A 132 -1.45 -0.21 5.47
C HIS A 132 -0.42 0.66 4.75
N GLU A 133 -0.91 1.55 3.88
CA GLU A 133 -0.09 2.58 3.24
C GLU A 133 -0.04 3.87 4.08
N LEU A 134 -0.54 5.00 3.58
CA LEU A 134 -0.77 6.22 4.35
C LEU A 134 -2.28 6.36 4.66
N VAL A 135 -2.63 6.24 5.94
CA VAL A 135 -4.01 6.42 6.41
C VAL A 135 -4.34 7.88 6.64
N GLN A 136 -5.62 8.28 6.55
CA GLN A 136 -6.05 9.65 6.83
C GLN A 136 -7.16 9.68 7.87
N VAL A 137 -6.92 10.38 8.98
CA VAL A 137 -7.98 10.72 9.94
C VAL A 137 -8.74 11.95 9.45
N PHE A 138 -10.07 11.88 9.45
CA PHE A 138 -10.95 12.95 9.02
C PHE A 138 -11.23 13.98 10.13
N PRO A 139 -11.79 15.15 9.78
CA PRO A 139 -11.96 16.28 10.72
C PRO A 139 -12.94 16.03 11.87
N ASP A 140 -13.73 14.95 11.84
CA ASP A 140 -14.53 14.51 12.99
C ASP A 140 -13.67 13.86 14.10
N ASN A 141 -12.36 13.76 13.92
CA ASN A 141 -11.40 13.15 14.84
C ASN A 141 -11.70 11.67 15.16
N ARG A 142 -12.46 10.98 14.31
CA ARG A 142 -12.90 9.59 14.54
C ARG A 142 -12.67 8.70 13.35
N THR A 143 -13.02 9.19 12.15
CA THR A 143 -13.03 8.37 10.95
C THR A 143 -11.66 8.33 10.34
N VAL A 144 -11.18 7.12 10.06
CA VAL A 144 -9.89 6.86 9.43
C VAL A 144 -10.16 6.15 8.11
N LEU A 145 -9.77 6.76 7.00
CA LEU A 145 -9.77 6.12 5.68
C LEU A 145 -8.40 5.47 5.44
N MET A 146 -8.40 4.23 4.96
CA MET A 146 -7.20 3.41 4.86
C MET A 146 -7.14 2.75 3.48
N GLY A 147 -6.00 2.95 2.82
CA GLY A 147 -5.57 2.19 1.67
C GLY A 147 -5.19 0.75 2.04
N ASP A 148 -5.08 -0.09 1.03
CA ASP A 148 -4.65 -1.48 1.15
C ASP A 148 -3.73 -1.80 -0.03
N ASP A 149 -2.44 -1.82 0.27
CA ASP A 149 -1.39 -2.09 -0.69
C ASP A 149 -1.30 -3.60 -0.99
N TYR A 150 -2.23 -4.05 -1.82
CA TYR A 150 -2.17 -5.32 -2.51
C TYR A 150 -2.83 -5.22 -3.89
N THR A 151 -2.55 -6.20 -4.76
CA THR A 151 -3.52 -6.57 -5.80
C THR A 151 -4.66 -7.35 -5.15
N ASN A 152 -5.90 -7.11 -5.57
CA ASN A 152 -7.09 -7.54 -4.83
C ASN A 152 -7.22 -6.88 -3.44
N GLY A 153 -6.75 -5.65 -3.31
CA GLY A 153 -6.90 -4.84 -2.10
C GLY A 153 -8.29 -4.20 -1.98
N GLY A 154 -8.62 -3.78 -0.75
CA GLY A 154 -9.86 -3.10 -0.40
C GLY A 154 -9.73 -1.58 -0.21
N LEU A 155 -10.87 -0.93 0.04
CA LEU A 155 -10.91 0.41 0.66
C LEU A 155 -11.52 0.26 2.05
N PHE A 156 -10.74 0.53 3.08
CA PHE A 156 -11.12 0.29 4.47
C PHE A 156 -11.41 1.61 5.19
N MET A 157 -12.32 1.53 6.16
CA MET A 157 -12.66 2.67 7.01
C MET A 157 -12.80 2.18 8.45
N PHE A 158 -12.19 2.91 9.38
CA PHE A 158 -12.39 2.72 10.81
C PHE A 158 -13.10 3.94 11.40
N VAL A 159 -14.02 3.73 12.32
CA VAL A 159 -14.71 4.81 13.05
C VAL A 159 -14.53 4.59 14.54
N ALA A 160 -13.78 5.49 15.18
CA ALA A 160 -13.50 5.43 16.60
C ALA A 160 -14.75 5.72 17.47
N ASP A 161 -14.86 4.99 18.59
CA ASP A 161 -15.93 5.17 19.57
C ASP A 161 -15.88 6.55 20.24
N LYS A 162 -14.68 7.13 20.32
CA LYS A 162 -14.42 8.44 20.92
C LYS A 162 -13.48 9.26 20.03
N GLU A 163 -13.74 10.56 19.93
CA GLU A 163 -12.85 11.49 19.23
C GLU A 163 -11.44 11.45 19.82
N LYS A 164 -10.44 11.47 18.94
CA LYS A 164 -9.01 11.52 19.29
C LYS A 164 -8.51 10.29 20.07
N ASP A 165 -9.23 9.18 19.99
CA ASP A 165 -8.90 7.93 20.67
C ASP A 165 -9.17 6.74 19.75
N LEU A 166 -8.11 6.26 19.10
CA LEU A 166 -8.17 5.14 18.15
C LEU A 166 -8.15 3.77 18.86
N SER A 167 -8.19 3.72 20.19
CA SER A 167 -8.06 2.45 20.94
C SER A 167 -9.29 1.54 20.84
N ALA A 168 -10.43 2.03 20.38
CA ALA A 168 -11.68 1.29 20.21
C ALA A 168 -12.55 1.84 19.09
N GLY A 169 -13.21 0.97 18.34
CA GLY A 169 -14.12 1.41 17.28
C GLY A 169 -14.59 0.29 16.36
N THR A 170 -15.23 0.70 15.25
CA THR A 170 -15.81 -0.22 14.26
C THR A 170 -15.02 -0.17 12.95
N LEU A 171 -14.66 -1.34 12.43
CA LEU A 171 -13.98 -1.52 11.15
C LEU A 171 -14.99 -1.85 10.04
N TYR A 172 -14.82 -1.19 8.90
CA TYR A 172 -15.63 -1.33 7.71
C TYR A 172 -14.77 -1.53 6.46
N VAL A 173 -15.36 -2.12 5.43
CA VAL A 173 -14.77 -2.24 4.10
C VAL A 173 -15.80 -1.88 3.02
N ALA A 174 -15.34 -1.24 1.96
CA ALA A 174 -16.20 -0.80 0.86
C ALA A 174 -16.70 -1.96 -0.01
N LYS A 175 -17.94 -1.82 -0.47
CA LYS A 175 -18.52 -2.57 -1.58
C LYS A 175 -19.05 -1.58 -2.61
N TYR A 176 -18.52 -1.64 -3.82
CA TYR A 176 -19.07 -0.88 -4.93
C TYR A 176 -20.39 -1.53 -5.38
N THR A 177 -21.46 -0.74 -5.39
CA THR A 177 -22.81 -1.16 -5.81
C THR A 177 -23.12 -0.78 -7.25
N THR A 178 -22.33 0.14 -7.83
CA THR A 178 -22.32 0.46 -9.26
C THR A 178 -20.90 0.41 -9.78
N VAL A 179 -20.75 0.23 -11.09
CA VAL A 179 -19.43 0.10 -11.73
C VAL A 179 -18.61 1.38 -11.57
N LEU A 180 -17.44 1.24 -10.95
CA LEU A 180 -16.34 2.21 -10.98
C LEU A 180 -15.45 1.93 -12.19
N SER A 181 -15.20 2.95 -13.02
CA SER A 181 -14.33 2.90 -14.19
C SER A 181 -13.64 4.25 -14.44
N ASP A 182 -12.91 4.38 -15.55
CA ASP A 182 -12.31 5.65 -15.97
C ASP A 182 -13.35 6.67 -16.48
N THR A 183 -14.60 6.26 -16.68
CA THR A 183 -15.69 7.11 -17.18
C THR A 183 -16.95 7.09 -16.32
N THR A 184 -16.99 6.27 -15.26
CA THR A 184 -18.17 6.10 -14.40
C THR A 184 -17.83 6.28 -12.92
N THR A 185 -18.80 6.81 -12.18
CA THR A 185 -18.74 6.93 -10.72
C THR A 185 -19.28 5.65 -10.07
N GLY A 186 -18.51 5.05 -9.18
CA GLY A 186 -18.91 3.89 -8.38
C GLY A 186 -19.53 4.32 -7.06
N GLN A 187 -20.77 3.91 -6.78
CA GLN A 187 -21.45 4.12 -5.49
C GLN A 187 -20.96 3.10 -4.46
N ILE A 188 -20.76 3.52 -3.23
CA ILE A 188 -20.23 2.69 -2.14
C ILE A 188 -21.34 2.35 -1.13
N SER A 189 -21.39 1.08 -0.75
CA SER A 189 -22.02 0.61 0.49
C SER A 189 -20.93 0.07 1.41
N TRP A 190 -21.02 0.33 2.72
CA TRP A 190 -20.01 -0.11 3.69
C TRP A 190 -20.45 -1.39 4.39
N ILE A 191 -19.59 -2.41 4.36
CA ILE A 191 -19.78 -3.65 5.11
C ILE A 191 -19.08 -3.49 6.45
N ARG A 192 -19.82 -3.66 7.55
CA ARG A 192 -19.25 -3.75 8.89
C ARG A 192 -18.53 -5.09 9.06
N LEU A 193 -17.24 -5.06 9.37
CA LEU A 193 -16.46 -6.25 9.68
C LEU A 193 -16.56 -6.61 11.17
N GLY A 194 -16.37 -5.63 12.05
CA GLY A 194 -16.39 -5.89 13.49
C GLY A 194 -16.23 -4.62 14.31
N HIS A 195 -16.43 -4.74 15.61
CA HIS A 195 -16.11 -3.71 16.61
C HIS A 195 -15.24 -4.34 17.68
N ALA A 196 -14.19 -3.62 18.11
CA ALA A 196 -13.24 -4.09 19.10
C ALA A 196 -12.47 -2.93 19.73
N THR A 197 -11.89 -3.21 20.88
CA THR A 197 -10.76 -2.48 21.44
C THR A 197 -9.43 -3.10 20.99
N SER A 198 -8.37 -2.31 20.87
CA SER A 198 -7.03 -2.83 20.58
C SER A 198 -6.55 -3.83 21.63
N THR A 199 -6.93 -3.64 22.90
CA THR A 199 -6.61 -4.58 24.00
C THR A 199 -7.28 -5.94 23.83
N GLU A 200 -8.53 -6.00 23.35
CA GLU A 200 -9.21 -7.27 23.07
C GLU A 200 -8.47 -8.06 21.99
N ILE A 201 -8.06 -7.39 20.91
CA ILE A 201 -7.33 -8.04 19.81
C ILE A 201 -5.94 -8.48 20.26
N GLU A 202 -5.23 -7.64 21.01
CA GLU A 202 -3.92 -8.01 21.58
C GLU A 202 -4.04 -9.24 22.51
N ASN A 203 -5.12 -9.35 23.29
CA ASN A 203 -5.38 -10.51 24.14
C ASN A 203 -5.70 -11.78 23.33
N LEU A 204 -6.33 -11.68 22.15
CA LEU A 204 -6.48 -12.81 21.24
C LEU A 204 -5.10 -13.31 20.78
N ILE A 205 -4.20 -12.41 20.41
CA ILE A 205 -2.83 -12.77 19.99
C ILE A 205 -2.08 -13.46 21.14
N LYS A 206 -2.11 -12.87 22.35
CA LYS A 206 -1.48 -13.42 23.56
C LYS A 206 -2.01 -14.80 23.96
N SER A 207 -3.25 -15.13 23.59
CA SER A 207 -3.80 -16.46 23.84
C SER A 207 -3.24 -17.57 22.94
N GLY A 208 -2.40 -17.21 21.96
CA GLY A 208 -1.77 -18.16 21.04
C GLY A 208 -2.66 -18.59 19.88
N ILE A 209 -3.62 -17.74 19.49
CA ILE A 209 -4.50 -17.99 18.35
C ILE A 209 -3.70 -18.23 17.07
N LYS A 210 -4.15 -19.18 16.25
CA LYS A 210 -3.56 -19.53 14.96
C LYS A 210 -4.56 -19.28 13.83
N GLY A 211 -4.08 -19.11 12.60
CA GLY A 211 -4.95 -18.95 11.44
C GLY A 211 -5.97 -20.08 11.29
N THR A 212 -5.59 -21.31 11.60
CA THR A 212 -6.47 -22.49 11.57
C THR A 212 -7.59 -22.47 12.61
N ASP A 213 -7.50 -21.61 13.63
CA ASP A 213 -8.58 -21.36 14.59
C ASP A 213 -9.60 -20.35 14.05
N ILE A 214 -9.26 -19.63 12.97
CA ILE A 214 -10.06 -18.55 12.38
C ILE A 214 -10.71 -19.02 11.08
N PHE A 215 -9.90 -19.57 10.16
CA PHE A 215 -10.32 -20.00 8.84
C PHE A 215 -9.80 -21.39 8.47
N GLU A 216 -10.62 -22.10 7.70
CA GLU A 216 -10.14 -23.06 6.72
C GLU A 216 -9.89 -22.32 5.40
N SER A 217 -8.70 -22.49 4.83
CA SER A 217 -8.25 -21.80 3.61
C SER A 217 -7.63 -22.79 2.63
N VAL A 218 -8.21 -22.90 1.44
CA VAL A 218 -7.75 -23.81 0.38
C VAL A 218 -7.42 -23.00 -0.87
N LEU A 219 -6.19 -23.10 -1.37
CA LEU A 219 -5.75 -22.40 -2.57
C LEU A 219 -6.19 -23.12 -3.85
N GLN A 220 -6.60 -22.35 -4.86
CA GLN A 220 -6.79 -22.80 -6.23
C GLN A 220 -5.56 -22.44 -7.07
N ILE A 221 -4.49 -23.24 -6.94
CA ILE A 221 -3.18 -23.00 -7.60
C ILE A 221 -2.78 -24.11 -8.58
N ALA A 222 -3.69 -25.03 -8.90
CA ALA A 222 -3.40 -26.12 -9.84
C ALA A 222 -3.02 -25.53 -11.21
N LYS A 223 -1.76 -25.73 -11.61
CA LYS A 223 -1.23 -25.30 -12.92
C LYS A 223 -1.59 -26.26 -14.05
N TYR A 224 -1.81 -27.54 -13.72
CA TYR A 224 -2.09 -28.61 -14.66
C TYR A 224 -3.32 -29.39 -14.21
N PRO A 225 -4.07 -30.01 -15.14
CA PRO A 225 -5.03 -31.05 -14.79
C PRO A 225 -4.39 -32.14 -13.91
N SER A 226 -5.16 -32.72 -13.00
CA SER A 226 -4.68 -33.80 -12.12
C SER A 226 -4.20 -35.04 -12.89
N ASP A 227 -4.72 -35.23 -14.10
CA ASP A 227 -4.43 -36.31 -15.04
C ASP A 227 -3.51 -35.87 -16.20
N ALA A 228 -2.83 -34.73 -16.09
CA ALA A 228 -1.99 -34.20 -17.16
C ALA A 228 -0.77 -35.09 -17.45
N THR A 229 -0.61 -35.43 -18.73
CA THR A 229 0.59 -36.11 -19.25
C THR A 229 1.82 -35.20 -19.24
N THR A 230 3.02 -35.77 -19.34
CA THR A 230 4.26 -34.98 -19.43
C THR A 230 4.23 -34.00 -20.61
N ALA A 231 3.75 -34.45 -21.77
CA ALA A 231 3.63 -33.60 -22.96
C ALA A 231 2.65 -32.43 -22.76
N GLU A 232 1.54 -32.64 -22.05
CA GLU A 232 0.61 -31.56 -21.72
C GLU A 232 1.22 -30.55 -20.74
N LYS A 233 2.01 -31.02 -19.76
CA LYS A 233 2.73 -30.13 -18.84
C LYS A 233 3.76 -29.28 -19.57
N GLU A 234 4.59 -29.91 -20.39
CA GLU A 234 5.57 -29.23 -21.24
C GLU A 234 4.91 -28.23 -22.19
N ALA A 235 3.77 -28.59 -22.78
CA ALA A 235 2.99 -27.72 -23.64
C ALA A 235 2.41 -26.51 -22.87
N ILE A 236 1.87 -26.73 -21.67
CA ILE A 236 1.38 -25.64 -20.80
C ILE A 236 2.54 -24.71 -20.41
N ASP A 237 3.70 -25.27 -20.09
CA ASP A 237 4.90 -24.54 -19.67
C ASP A 237 5.53 -23.74 -20.81
N ALA A 238 5.48 -24.26 -22.04
CA ALA A 238 5.96 -23.56 -23.23
C ALA A 238 5.14 -22.29 -23.52
N GLY A 239 3.86 -22.25 -23.11
CA GLY A 239 2.98 -21.11 -23.33
C GLY A 239 2.91 -20.70 -24.81
N ASP A 240 2.97 -19.40 -25.07
CA ASP A 240 2.91 -18.86 -26.44
C ASP A 240 4.17 -19.17 -27.27
N LYS A 241 5.25 -19.62 -26.63
CA LYS A 241 6.50 -20.01 -27.32
C LYS A 241 6.48 -21.46 -27.84
N GLY A 242 5.45 -22.24 -27.50
CA GLY A 242 5.31 -23.62 -27.98
C GLY A 242 5.01 -23.71 -29.47
N THR A 243 5.25 -24.88 -30.08
CA THR A 243 4.81 -25.17 -31.45
C THR A 243 3.28 -25.11 -31.56
N PRO A 244 2.71 -24.96 -32.77
CA PRO A 244 1.25 -25.00 -32.95
C PRO A 244 0.59 -26.25 -32.32
N GLU A 245 1.24 -27.41 -32.38
CA GLU A 245 0.78 -28.65 -31.74
C GLU A 245 0.80 -28.55 -30.21
N GLN A 246 1.88 -28.00 -29.64
CA GLN A 246 1.97 -27.75 -28.20
C GLN A 246 0.93 -26.74 -27.75
N GLN A 247 0.69 -25.68 -28.51
CA GLN A 247 -0.35 -24.69 -28.18
C GLN A 247 -1.75 -25.32 -28.20
N ALA A 248 -2.06 -26.17 -29.18
CA ALA A 248 -3.31 -26.91 -29.23
C ALA A 248 -3.46 -27.88 -28.05
N LEU A 249 -2.40 -28.62 -27.71
CA LEU A 249 -2.37 -29.53 -26.58
C LEU A 249 -2.55 -28.80 -25.24
N ALA A 250 -1.83 -27.69 -25.05
CA ALA A 250 -1.95 -26.83 -23.88
C ALA A 250 -3.36 -26.26 -23.74
N LYS A 251 -3.99 -25.84 -24.84
CA LYS A 251 -5.37 -25.36 -24.84
C LYS A 251 -6.34 -26.44 -24.38
N ALA A 252 -6.25 -27.65 -24.93
CA ALA A 252 -7.10 -28.77 -24.52
C ALA A 252 -6.92 -29.13 -23.03
N ALA A 253 -5.67 -29.18 -22.57
CA ALA A 253 -5.36 -29.43 -21.15
C ALA A 253 -5.89 -28.30 -20.24
N LYS A 254 -5.75 -27.03 -20.63
CA LYS A 254 -6.29 -25.89 -19.87
C LYS A 254 -7.82 -25.89 -19.78
N GLU A 255 -8.52 -26.31 -20.83
CA GLU A 255 -9.98 -26.48 -20.76
C GLU A 255 -10.38 -27.62 -19.81
N ARG A 256 -9.63 -28.73 -19.80
CA ARG A 256 -9.85 -29.82 -18.82
C ARG A 256 -9.58 -29.36 -17.39
N LEU A 257 -8.53 -28.57 -17.17
CA LEU A 257 -8.22 -27.96 -15.87
C LEU A 257 -9.37 -27.08 -15.39
N LYS A 258 -9.95 -26.23 -16.27
CA LYS A 258 -11.11 -25.39 -15.92
C LYS A 258 -12.31 -26.22 -15.46
N LEU A 259 -12.59 -27.35 -16.12
CA LEU A 259 -13.67 -28.26 -15.70
C LEU A 259 -13.39 -28.87 -14.32
N GLN A 260 -12.16 -29.31 -14.06
CA GLN A 260 -11.76 -29.84 -12.75
C GLN A 260 -11.85 -28.76 -11.65
N GLN A 261 -11.42 -27.54 -11.95
CA GLN A 261 -11.55 -26.38 -11.06
C GLN A 261 -13.01 -26.02 -10.77
N ALA A 262 -13.89 -26.10 -11.76
CA ALA A 262 -15.33 -25.90 -11.56
C ALA A 262 -15.96 -26.99 -10.68
N ALA A 263 -15.55 -28.25 -10.86
CA ALA A 263 -16.00 -29.35 -10.00
C ALA A 263 -15.52 -29.19 -8.55
N GLN A 264 -14.23 -28.86 -8.35
CA GLN A 264 -13.66 -28.56 -7.03
C GLN A 264 -14.39 -27.38 -6.37
N LYS A 265 -14.68 -26.32 -7.14
CA LYS A 265 -15.46 -25.18 -6.65
C LYS A 265 -16.81 -25.64 -6.12
N ALA A 266 -17.57 -26.39 -6.90
CA ALA A 266 -18.89 -26.86 -6.50
C ALA A 266 -18.84 -27.75 -5.24
N GLU A 267 -17.82 -28.60 -5.12
CA GLU A 267 -17.61 -29.45 -3.94
C GLU A 267 -17.32 -28.61 -2.68
N LEU A 268 -16.40 -27.66 -2.77
CA LEU A 268 -16.02 -26.80 -1.63
C LEU A 268 -17.18 -25.86 -1.25
N GLU A 269 -17.90 -25.30 -2.22
CA GLU A 269 -19.08 -24.47 -1.95
C GLU A 269 -20.19 -25.27 -1.26
N ALA A 270 -20.39 -26.55 -1.63
CA ALA A 270 -21.31 -27.44 -0.92
C ALA A 270 -20.89 -27.70 0.54
N GLN A 271 -19.59 -27.58 0.86
CA GLN A 271 -19.06 -27.66 2.22
C GLN A 271 -19.09 -26.31 2.96
N GLY A 272 -19.60 -25.25 2.33
CA GLY A 272 -19.74 -23.92 2.92
C GLY A 272 -18.53 -22.99 2.73
N PHE A 273 -17.59 -23.33 1.84
CA PHE A 273 -16.53 -22.41 1.44
C PHE A 273 -17.05 -21.34 0.48
N LYS A 274 -16.41 -20.17 0.50
CA LYS A 274 -16.61 -19.10 -0.48
C LYS A 274 -15.34 -18.90 -1.29
N PHE A 275 -15.46 -18.87 -2.61
CA PHE A 275 -14.35 -18.58 -3.50
C PHE A 275 -14.12 -17.08 -3.64
N THR A 276 -12.86 -16.66 -3.70
CA THR A 276 -12.45 -15.28 -4.01
C THR A 276 -11.00 -15.27 -4.53
N TYR A 277 -10.47 -14.09 -4.83
CA TYR A 277 -9.05 -13.87 -5.10
C TYR A 277 -8.45 -12.96 -4.03
N LEU A 278 -7.25 -13.31 -3.57
CA LEU A 278 -6.39 -12.45 -2.77
C LEU A 278 -5.00 -12.46 -3.41
N SER A 279 -4.41 -11.30 -3.66
CA SER A 279 -3.10 -11.19 -4.30
C SER A 279 -3.00 -12.02 -5.58
N LYS A 280 -4.04 -11.94 -6.45
CA LYS A 280 -4.20 -12.69 -7.71
C LYS A 280 -4.37 -14.20 -7.57
N THR A 281 -4.37 -14.73 -6.36
CA THR A 281 -4.45 -16.16 -6.08
C THR A 281 -5.87 -16.55 -5.71
N GLY A 282 -6.43 -17.52 -6.44
CA GLY A 282 -7.75 -18.05 -6.12
C GLY A 282 -7.71 -18.77 -4.77
N VAL A 283 -8.66 -18.48 -3.90
CA VAL A 283 -8.73 -19.05 -2.56
C VAL A 283 -10.18 -19.32 -2.15
N TYR A 284 -10.38 -20.46 -1.49
CA TYR A 284 -11.63 -20.85 -0.86
C TYR A 284 -11.52 -20.63 0.64
N LEU A 285 -12.44 -19.85 1.20
CA LEU A 285 -12.45 -19.46 2.61
C LEU A 285 -13.71 -19.96 3.31
N LYS A 286 -13.53 -20.53 4.49
CA LYS A 286 -14.62 -20.89 5.39
C LYS A 286 -14.22 -20.55 6.82
N LEU A 287 -15.05 -19.78 7.53
CA LEU A 287 -14.83 -19.54 8.95
C LEU A 287 -14.82 -20.87 9.72
N LYS A 288 -13.93 -20.97 10.70
CA LYS A 288 -13.79 -22.19 11.49
C LYS A 288 -15.07 -22.55 12.24
N ASP A 289 -15.71 -21.53 12.81
CA ASP A 289 -17.04 -21.58 13.40
C ASP A 289 -17.69 -20.19 13.35
N ASN A 290 -18.91 -20.07 13.88
CA ASN A 290 -19.68 -18.82 13.90
C ASN A 290 -19.63 -18.08 15.25
N SER A 291 -18.71 -18.45 16.14
CA SER A 291 -18.57 -17.80 17.45
C SER A 291 -18.12 -16.35 17.32
N ASP A 292 -18.46 -15.53 18.33
CA ASP A 292 -18.03 -14.14 18.36
C ASP A 292 -16.51 -14.01 18.40
N ARG A 293 -15.82 -14.93 19.09
CA ARG A 293 -14.35 -15.00 19.12
C ARG A 293 -13.76 -15.19 17.72
N THR A 294 -14.27 -16.14 16.95
CA THR A 294 -13.78 -16.44 15.60
C THR A 294 -14.04 -15.29 14.64
N LYS A 295 -15.23 -14.67 14.70
CA LYS A 295 -15.55 -13.48 13.89
C LYS A 295 -14.69 -12.28 14.25
N LEU A 296 -14.45 -12.07 15.55
CA LEU A 296 -13.57 -11.00 16.03
C LEU A 296 -12.14 -11.19 15.53
N ALA A 297 -11.59 -12.42 15.66
CA ALA A 297 -10.28 -12.75 15.12
C ALA A 297 -10.22 -12.62 13.59
N ALA A 298 -11.26 -13.06 12.88
CA ALA A 298 -11.34 -12.91 11.43
C ALA A 298 -11.32 -11.44 11.01
N ALA A 299 -12.11 -10.59 11.68
CA ALA A 299 -12.20 -9.17 11.35
C ALA A 299 -10.89 -8.41 11.56
N PHE A 300 -10.13 -8.72 12.61
CA PHE A 300 -8.99 -7.90 13.03
C PHE A 300 -7.60 -8.57 12.87
N LEU A 301 -7.53 -9.89 12.69
CA LEU A 301 -6.26 -10.62 12.49
C LEU A 301 -6.13 -11.26 11.10
N GLU A 302 -7.25 -11.47 10.39
CA GLU A 302 -7.30 -12.00 9.02
C GLU A 302 -8.17 -11.08 8.15
N THR A 303 -7.99 -9.77 8.30
CA THR A 303 -8.89 -8.74 7.77
C THR A 303 -9.11 -8.86 6.26
N HIS A 304 -8.06 -9.10 5.45
CA HIS A 304 -8.21 -9.36 4.01
C HIS A 304 -9.11 -10.54 3.69
N ARG A 305 -8.87 -11.68 4.34
CA ARG A 305 -9.68 -12.89 4.14
C ARG A 305 -11.12 -12.65 4.57
N TYR A 306 -11.32 -11.97 5.69
CA TYR A 306 -12.66 -11.72 6.20
C TYR A 306 -13.43 -10.70 5.35
N ALA A 307 -12.79 -9.63 4.88
CA ALA A 307 -13.39 -8.68 3.94
C ALA A 307 -13.87 -9.38 2.66
N ALA A 308 -13.01 -10.21 2.06
CA ALA A 308 -13.36 -11.00 0.89
C ALA A 308 -14.49 -12.01 1.19
N TYR A 309 -14.42 -12.72 2.33
CA TYR A 309 -15.47 -13.64 2.79
C TYR A 309 -16.83 -12.96 3.00
N MET A 310 -16.83 -11.70 3.43
CA MET A 310 -18.03 -10.88 3.64
C MET A 310 -18.57 -10.27 2.33
N GLY A 311 -17.84 -10.42 1.20
CA GLY A 311 -18.29 -10.01 -0.13
C GLY A 311 -18.03 -8.53 -0.43
N ALA A 312 -16.95 -7.99 0.11
CA ALA A 312 -16.43 -6.66 -0.21
C ALA A 312 -15.87 -6.59 -1.64
N SER A 313 -15.69 -5.37 -2.16
CA SER A 313 -15.04 -5.15 -3.46
C SER A 313 -13.51 -5.18 -3.31
N MET A 314 -12.93 -6.38 -3.20
CA MET A 314 -11.48 -6.62 -3.09
C MET A 314 -10.81 -6.60 -4.48
N ALA A 315 -10.89 -5.46 -5.15
CA ALA A 315 -10.49 -5.32 -6.55
C ALA A 315 -9.40 -4.28 -6.80
N LEU A 316 -9.17 -3.35 -5.88
CA LEU A 316 -8.16 -2.31 -6.08
C LEU A 316 -6.77 -2.94 -6.14
N THR A 317 -5.88 -2.31 -6.88
CA THR A 317 -4.48 -2.73 -6.99
C THR A 317 -3.62 -1.60 -6.50
N LYS A 318 -2.83 -1.84 -5.45
CA LYS A 318 -1.91 -0.84 -4.89
C LYS A 318 -2.67 0.44 -4.50
N ASN A 319 -3.68 0.29 -3.62
CA ASN A 319 -4.43 1.42 -3.09
C ASN A 319 -3.61 2.07 -1.98
N GLU A 320 -2.79 3.03 -2.37
CA GLU A 320 -1.71 3.57 -1.57
C GLU A 320 -2.16 4.79 -0.76
N GLY A 321 -1.41 5.89 -0.80
CA GLY A 321 -1.60 7.01 0.09
C GLY A 321 -2.96 7.68 -0.04
N THR A 322 -3.51 8.12 1.09
CA THR A 322 -4.82 8.75 1.18
C THR A 322 -4.76 10.11 1.87
N THR A 323 -5.52 11.10 1.40
CA THR A 323 -5.61 12.43 2.04
C THR A 323 -7.03 13.01 1.94
N VAL A 324 -7.33 14.03 2.74
CA VAL A 324 -8.63 14.69 2.78
C VAL A 324 -8.56 16.14 2.30
N ASN A 325 -9.58 16.55 1.53
CA ASN A 325 -9.93 17.92 1.21
C ASN A 325 -11.24 18.24 1.95
N ILE A 326 -11.06 18.92 3.09
CA ILE A 326 -12.07 19.28 4.07
C ILE A 326 -13.08 20.23 3.47
N ALA A 327 -12.61 21.27 2.77
CA ALA A 327 -13.45 22.33 2.22
C ALA A 327 -14.49 21.79 1.24
N ASP A 328 -14.10 20.84 0.40
CA ASP A 328 -14.97 20.29 -0.65
C ASP A 328 -15.64 18.97 -0.26
N LYS A 329 -15.43 18.49 0.98
CA LYS A 329 -15.90 17.17 1.45
C LYS A 329 -15.44 16.04 0.51
N LYS A 330 -14.15 16.04 0.18
CA LYS A 330 -13.51 15.03 -0.68
C LYS A 330 -12.39 14.32 0.06
N ALA A 331 -12.14 13.07 -0.32
CA ALA A 331 -10.89 12.39 -0.03
C ALA A 331 -10.25 11.93 -1.35
N TYR A 332 -8.95 11.69 -1.33
CA TYR A 332 -8.21 11.16 -2.47
C TYR A 332 -7.44 9.94 -2.05
N SER A 333 -7.40 8.92 -2.90
CA SER A 333 -6.56 7.73 -2.71
C SER A 333 -5.76 7.47 -3.99
N ALA A 334 -4.49 7.14 -3.82
CA ALA A 334 -3.61 6.81 -4.92
C ALA A 334 -3.82 5.36 -5.37
N LEU A 335 -3.72 5.14 -6.69
CA LEU A 335 -3.64 3.82 -7.28
C LEU A 335 -2.31 3.75 -8.04
N ALA A 336 -1.32 3.05 -7.49
CA ALA A 336 -0.01 2.95 -8.13
C ALA A 336 -0.13 2.37 -9.56
N ASN A 337 -1.03 1.41 -9.73
CA ASN A 337 -1.31 0.79 -11.02
C ASN A 337 -2.80 0.45 -11.17
N ILE A 338 -3.33 0.60 -12.38
CA ILE A 338 -4.67 0.12 -12.74
C ILE A 338 -4.49 -1.10 -13.63
N VAL A 339 -4.29 -2.25 -13.00
CA VAL A 339 -3.96 -3.53 -13.64
C VAL A 339 -4.69 -4.69 -12.97
N ASP A 340 -4.53 -5.89 -13.52
CA ASP A 340 -4.92 -7.15 -12.90
C ASP A 340 -6.39 -7.19 -12.43
N SER A 341 -6.65 -7.17 -11.12
CA SER A 341 -7.99 -7.31 -10.54
C SER A 341 -8.96 -6.18 -10.89
N MET A 342 -8.44 -5.05 -11.38
CA MET A 342 -9.23 -3.92 -11.85
C MET A 342 -9.62 -3.99 -13.34
N VAL A 343 -9.01 -4.91 -14.11
CA VAL A 343 -9.15 -5.00 -15.57
C VAL A 343 -9.92 -6.25 -15.94
N GLU A 344 -10.94 -6.12 -16.77
CA GLU A 344 -11.74 -7.27 -17.20
C GLU A 344 -10.88 -8.34 -17.88
N GLY A 345 -10.94 -9.57 -17.35
CA GLY A 345 -10.11 -10.68 -17.81
C GLY A 345 -8.68 -10.70 -17.26
N GLY A 346 -8.29 -9.71 -16.45
CA GLY A 346 -7.02 -9.68 -15.72
C GLY A 346 -6.97 -10.70 -14.58
N SER A 347 -5.75 -10.98 -14.10
CA SER A 347 -5.56 -11.89 -12.95
C SER A 347 -6.26 -11.35 -11.70
N GLY A 348 -7.02 -12.19 -11.01
CA GLY A 348 -7.77 -11.78 -9.82
C GLY A 348 -9.05 -10.97 -10.08
N TYR A 349 -9.43 -10.74 -11.34
CA TYR A 349 -10.66 -9.99 -11.66
C TYR A 349 -11.93 -10.77 -11.30
N LEU A 350 -12.87 -10.10 -10.63
CA LEU A 350 -14.22 -10.57 -10.38
C LEU A 350 -15.23 -9.48 -10.72
N ALA A 351 -16.12 -9.75 -11.68
CA ALA A 351 -17.10 -8.77 -12.15
C ALA A 351 -18.04 -8.27 -11.03
N GLU A 352 -18.31 -9.11 -10.03
CA GLU A 352 -19.14 -8.77 -8.86
C GLU A 352 -18.54 -7.68 -7.97
N HIS A 353 -17.25 -7.36 -8.10
CA HIS A 353 -16.63 -6.25 -7.38
C HIS A 353 -17.01 -4.87 -7.93
N ASN A 354 -17.66 -4.79 -9.11
CA ASN A 354 -18.05 -3.54 -9.75
C ASN A 354 -16.88 -2.55 -9.94
N VAL A 355 -15.68 -3.07 -10.19
CA VAL A 355 -14.49 -2.27 -10.54
C VAL A 355 -14.00 -2.77 -11.89
N LYS A 356 -14.01 -1.91 -12.90
CA LYS A 356 -13.63 -2.27 -14.27
C LYS A 356 -13.03 -1.06 -14.98
N PHE A 357 -11.72 -1.11 -15.20
CA PHE A 357 -10.96 -0.09 -15.89
C PHE A 357 -10.28 -0.65 -17.14
N PRO A 358 -9.96 0.20 -18.14
CA PRO A 358 -8.89 -0.13 -19.08
C PRO A 358 -7.56 -0.23 -18.32
N LYS A 359 -6.68 -1.12 -18.77
CA LYS A 359 -5.33 -1.26 -18.18
C LYS A 359 -4.55 0.04 -18.34
N ILE A 360 -4.02 0.56 -17.24
CA ILE A 360 -3.07 1.69 -17.20
C ILE A 360 -2.02 1.36 -16.14
N THR A 361 -0.81 1.03 -16.59
CA THR A 361 0.30 0.70 -15.70
C THR A 361 0.75 1.92 -14.91
N ALA A 362 0.67 3.11 -15.49
CA ALA A 362 0.98 4.38 -14.82
C ALA A 362 0.02 4.75 -13.67
N GLY A 363 -1.08 4.03 -13.46
CA GLY A 363 -1.97 4.28 -12.33
C GLY A 363 -2.81 5.56 -12.43
N GLY A 364 -3.24 6.07 -11.28
CA GLY A 364 -4.07 7.28 -11.19
C GLY A 364 -4.49 7.62 -9.76
N ILE A 365 -5.31 8.67 -9.63
CA ILE A 365 -5.87 9.13 -8.36
C ILE A 365 -7.38 8.95 -8.37
N LEU A 366 -7.93 8.27 -7.37
CA LEU A 366 -9.35 8.27 -7.08
C LEU A 366 -9.73 9.50 -6.25
N GLU A 367 -10.86 10.12 -6.58
CA GLU A 367 -11.56 11.07 -5.71
C GLU A 367 -12.78 10.37 -5.11
N HIS A 368 -12.97 10.58 -3.81
CA HIS A 368 -14.11 10.09 -3.04
C HIS A 368 -14.97 11.26 -2.58
N THR A 369 -16.29 11.15 -2.76
CA THR A 369 -17.23 12.12 -2.18
C THR A 369 -17.60 11.69 -0.77
N LEU A 370 -17.43 12.57 0.21
CA LEU A 370 -17.70 12.30 1.62
C LEU A 370 -19.06 12.86 2.03
N THR A 371 -19.88 12.06 2.70
CA THR A 371 -21.22 12.45 3.17
C THR A 371 -21.47 11.99 4.60
N GLY A 372 -22.37 12.68 5.29
CA GLY A 372 -22.93 12.25 6.57
C GLY A 372 -24.18 11.39 6.41
N GLY A 373 -24.68 10.88 7.54
CA GLY A 373 -25.93 10.11 7.60
C GLY A 373 -25.92 8.78 6.84
N GLN A 374 -24.73 8.28 6.45
CA GLN A 374 -24.59 6.99 5.79
C GLN A 374 -24.95 5.85 6.75
N LYS A 375 -25.39 4.74 6.17
CA LYS A 375 -25.65 3.50 6.88
C LYS A 375 -24.82 2.39 6.28
N ASP A 376 -24.44 1.43 7.11
CA ASP A 376 -23.79 0.22 6.64
C ASP A 376 -24.79 -0.69 5.88
N SER A 377 -24.26 -1.77 5.30
CA SER A 377 -25.04 -2.77 4.56
C SER A 377 -26.10 -3.49 5.40
N SER A 378 -26.05 -3.34 6.72
CA SER A 378 -27.05 -3.86 7.67
C SER A 378 -28.02 -2.76 8.15
N ASN A 379 -28.03 -1.60 7.48
CA ASN A 379 -28.89 -0.46 7.76
C ASN A 379 -28.67 0.16 9.16
N VAL A 380 -27.48 -0.04 9.74
CA VAL A 380 -27.05 0.62 10.98
C VAL A 380 -26.35 1.93 10.63
N ALA A 381 -26.68 3.01 11.35
CA ALA A 381 -26.04 4.30 11.14
C ALA A 381 -24.54 4.23 11.42
N ILE A 382 -23.74 4.82 10.53
CA ILE A 382 -22.30 4.99 10.72
C ILE A 382 -22.10 6.33 11.42
N ASN A 383 -21.41 6.33 12.56
CA ASN A 383 -21.21 7.52 13.39
C ASN A 383 -20.12 8.44 12.82
N SER A 384 -20.33 8.98 11.62
CA SER A 384 -19.41 9.91 10.97
C SER A 384 -20.13 10.79 9.94
N GLU A 385 -19.66 12.03 9.83
CA GLU A 385 -20.10 13.01 8.83
C GLU A 385 -19.19 13.03 7.58
N TRP A 386 -18.28 12.06 7.48
CA TRP A 386 -17.18 12.04 6.51
C TRP A 386 -17.05 10.67 5.82
N VAL A 387 -18.15 9.96 5.63
CA VAL A 387 -18.14 8.61 5.04
C VAL A 387 -18.06 8.70 3.51
N PRO A 388 -17.11 8.04 2.83
CA PRO A 388 -17.12 7.96 1.37
C PRO A 388 -18.40 7.30 0.85
N SER A 389 -19.18 8.01 0.04
CA SER A 389 -20.41 7.49 -0.57
C SER A 389 -20.23 7.06 -2.02
N GLN A 390 -19.23 7.60 -2.69
CA GLN A 390 -18.92 7.27 -4.08
C GLN A 390 -17.47 7.61 -4.42
N SER A 391 -16.94 6.95 -5.46
CA SER A 391 -15.61 7.18 -6.02
C SER A 391 -15.67 7.46 -7.52
N ASN A 392 -14.75 8.26 -8.05
CA ASN A 392 -14.46 8.39 -9.47
C ASN A 392 -12.97 8.60 -9.70
N LEU A 393 -12.49 8.31 -10.92
CA LEU A 393 -11.12 8.66 -11.31
C LEU A 393 -11.00 10.18 -11.47
N LEU A 394 -10.00 10.79 -10.82
CA LEU A 394 -9.70 12.23 -10.89
C LEU A 394 -8.57 12.50 -11.88
N ILE A 395 -7.44 11.82 -11.71
CA ILE A 395 -6.24 11.95 -12.54
C ILE A 395 -5.86 10.56 -13.02
N LYS A 396 -5.47 10.44 -14.28
CA LYS A 396 -5.00 9.20 -14.89
C LYS A 396 -3.59 9.43 -15.43
N GLY A 397 -2.66 8.54 -15.12
CA GLY A 397 -1.36 8.53 -15.77
C GLY A 397 -1.47 8.12 -17.24
N LYS A 398 -0.34 8.05 -17.95
CA LYS A 398 -0.31 7.65 -19.36
C LYS A 398 0.82 6.69 -19.64
N ASP A 399 0.47 5.48 -20.05
CA ASP A 399 1.44 4.49 -20.53
C ASP A 399 2.04 4.95 -21.88
N ILE A 400 3.33 4.72 -22.07
CA ILE A 400 4.05 4.90 -23.33
C ILE A 400 4.80 3.61 -23.70
N SER A 401 5.25 3.55 -24.95
CA SER A 401 6.25 2.55 -25.30
C SER A 401 7.56 2.87 -24.60
N PHE A 402 8.26 1.82 -24.18
CA PHE A 402 9.58 1.88 -23.54
C PHE A 402 10.51 2.86 -24.27
N ASP A 403 10.85 3.98 -23.65
CA ASP A 403 11.61 5.06 -24.28
C ASP A 403 13.13 4.85 -24.19
N SER A 404 13.92 5.85 -24.58
CA SER A 404 15.39 5.79 -24.54
C SER A 404 16.00 5.89 -23.14
N LEU A 405 15.21 6.18 -22.11
CA LEU A 405 15.63 6.17 -20.72
C LEU A 405 15.06 4.96 -19.96
N GLY A 406 14.17 4.21 -20.61
CA GLY A 406 13.50 3.04 -20.04
C GLY A 406 12.16 3.36 -19.38
N ASN A 407 11.63 4.57 -19.55
CA ASN A 407 10.32 4.92 -19.03
C ASN A 407 9.23 4.15 -19.78
N THR A 408 8.22 3.69 -19.05
CA THR A 408 6.99 3.07 -19.58
C THR A 408 5.76 3.93 -19.32
N ALA A 409 5.92 5.05 -18.60
CA ALA A 409 4.92 6.10 -18.46
C ALA A 409 5.44 7.43 -19.03
N ASP A 410 4.53 8.28 -19.50
CA ASP A 410 4.81 9.60 -20.05
C ASP A 410 5.41 10.49 -18.95
N PRO A 411 6.69 10.88 -19.04
CA PRO A 411 7.35 11.63 -17.97
C PRO A 411 6.64 12.94 -17.63
N GLU A 412 5.89 13.53 -18.58
CA GLU A 412 5.16 14.79 -18.39
C GLU A 412 3.79 14.61 -17.67
N GLN A 413 3.50 13.42 -17.14
CA GLN A 413 2.32 13.11 -16.33
C GLN A 413 2.70 12.32 -15.08
N ILE A 414 1.74 12.11 -14.17
CA ILE A 414 1.96 11.23 -13.02
C ILE A 414 2.15 9.77 -13.47
N ALA A 415 3.00 9.04 -12.76
CA ALA A 415 3.11 7.59 -12.87
C ALA A 415 3.31 6.94 -11.51
N SER A 416 2.53 5.89 -11.24
CA SER A 416 2.51 5.20 -9.95
C SER A 416 2.47 6.18 -8.77
N PRO A 417 1.42 7.01 -8.72
CA PRO A 417 1.22 7.86 -7.56
C PRO A 417 1.07 6.96 -6.34
N ASP A 418 1.68 7.40 -5.25
CA ASP A 418 1.74 6.68 -3.98
C ASP A 418 1.38 7.68 -2.88
N ASN A 419 2.33 8.54 -2.55
CA ASN A 419 2.22 9.42 -1.40
C ASN A 419 1.33 10.64 -1.72
N LEU A 420 0.25 10.83 -0.96
CA LEU A 420 -0.67 11.96 -1.14
C LEU A 420 -0.70 12.89 0.06
N LYS A 421 -0.72 14.20 -0.22
CA LYS A 421 -1.04 15.21 0.78
C LYS A 421 -1.80 16.38 0.19
N PHE A 422 -2.90 16.74 0.82
CA PHE A 422 -3.68 17.91 0.44
C PHE A 422 -3.36 19.12 1.33
N SER A 423 -3.16 20.28 0.71
CA SER A 423 -3.06 21.58 1.37
C SER A 423 -4.36 22.35 1.18
N GLU A 424 -5.05 22.64 2.29
CA GLU A 424 -6.29 23.41 2.27
C GLU A 424 -6.04 24.85 1.82
N LYS A 425 -4.96 25.46 2.32
CA LYS A 425 -4.60 26.85 2.02
C LYS A 425 -4.23 27.04 0.55
N LEU A 426 -3.47 26.10 -0.01
CA LEU A 426 -3.01 26.18 -1.41
C LEU A 426 -4.01 25.59 -2.40
N ARG A 427 -5.10 24.97 -1.93
CA ARG A 427 -6.05 24.21 -2.77
C ARG A 427 -5.33 23.19 -3.65
N THR A 428 -4.31 22.55 -3.12
CA THR A 428 -3.34 21.75 -3.91
C THR A 428 -3.19 20.36 -3.34
N LEU A 429 -3.38 19.36 -4.19
CA LEU A 429 -3.04 17.97 -3.96
C LEU A 429 -1.59 17.76 -4.41
N PHE A 430 -0.71 17.48 -3.45
CA PHE A 430 0.65 17.03 -3.72
C PHE A 430 0.66 15.51 -3.91
N ILE A 431 1.41 15.04 -4.90
CA ILE A 431 1.43 13.65 -5.36
C ILE A 431 2.89 13.21 -5.54
N GLY A 432 3.38 12.38 -4.65
CA GLY A 432 4.66 11.70 -4.76
C GLY A 432 4.51 10.38 -5.53
N GLU A 433 5.53 10.03 -6.31
CA GLU A 433 5.56 8.80 -7.09
C GLU A 433 6.49 7.75 -6.45
N ASP A 434 6.04 6.49 -6.40
CA ASP A 434 6.90 5.31 -6.30
C ASP A 434 6.70 4.45 -7.56
N SER A 435 7.44 4.83 -8.60
CA SER A 435 7.28 4.27 -9.93
C SER A 435 8.48 3.45 -10.36
N GLY A 436 8.20 2.21 -10.77
CA GLY A 436 9.04 1.47 -11.71
C GLY A 436 8.84 1.89 -13.17
N ASN A 437 7.96 2.86 -13.46
CA ASN A 437 7.63 3.31 -14.81
C ASN A 437 8.35 4.60 -15.23
N HIS A 438 8.91 5.34 -14.27
CA HIS A 438 9.78 6.49 -14.50
C HIS A 438 11.18 6.22 -13.95
N LEU A 439 12.23 6.57 -14.71
CA LEU A 439 13.62 6.48 -14.24
C LEU A 439 13.87 7.39 -13.03
N ASN A 440 13.31 8.60 -13.06
CA ASN A 440 13.30 9.52 -11.93
C ASN A 440 11.84 9.69 -11.51
N ASN A 441 11.55 9.44 -10.24
CA ASN A 441 10.23 9.77 -9.69
C ASN A 441 10.12 11.27 -9.44
N PHE A 442 8.87 11.74 -9.40
CA PHE A 442 8.55 13.15 -9.28
C PHE A 442 7.66 13.45 -8.07
N LEU A 443 7.71 14.71 -7.63
CA LEU A 443 6.64 15.30 -6.82
C LEU A 443 5.85 16.26 -7.71
N TRP A 444 4.54 16.07 -7.74
CA TRP A 444 3.61 16.92 -8.48
C TRP A 444 2.75 17.75 -7.54
N ALA A 445 2.34 18.92 -8.01
CA ALA A 445 1.34 19.76 -7.39
C ALA A 445 0.15 19.90 -8.35
N TYR A 446 -1.01 19.40 -7.93
CA TYR A 446 -2.27 19.49 -8.64
C TYR A 446 -3.20 20.47 -7.93
N ASN A 447 -3.45 21.64 -8.51
CA ASN A 447 -4.38 22.59 -7.95
C ASN A 447 -5.82 22.19 -8.31
N VAL A 448 -6.67 21.95 -7.30
CA VAL A 448 -8.00 21.36 -7.52
C VAL A 448 -9.01 22.32 -8.14
N ASP A 449 -8.76 23.63 -8.07
CA ASP A 449 -9.67 24.64 -8.64
C ASP A 449 -9.35 24.90 -10.12
N THR A 450 -8.08 25.15 -10.41
CA THR A 450 -7.58 25.44 -11.77
C THR A 450 -7.35 24.18 -12.61
N LYS A 451 -7.28 23.00 -11.95
CA LYS A 451 -6.96 21.70 -12.55
C LYS A 451 -5.54 21.64 -13.15
N GLN A 452 -4.67 22.59 -12.80
CA GLN A 452 -3.30 22.62 -13.26
C GLN A 452 -2.46 21.57 -12.51
N LEU A 453 -1.71 20.77 -13.25
CA LEU A 453 -0.71 19.84 -12.74
C LEU A 453 0.69 20.37 -13.09
N ILE A 454 1.55 20.54 -12.08
CA ILE A 454 2.93 20.97 -12.28
C ILE A 454 3.90 20.04 -11.54
N ARG A 455 5.05 19.75 -12.15
CA ARG A 455 6.15 19.05 -11.49
C ARG A 455 6.91 20.05 -10.63
N ILE A 456 7.14 19.72 -9.36
CA ILE A 456 7.87 20.60 -8.41
C ILE A 456 9.16 19.98 -7.86
N LEU A 457 9.34 18.67 -8.02
CA LEU A 457 10.59 17.97 -7.70
C LEU A 457 10.84 16.84 -8.69
N SER A 458 12.11 16.56 -8.95
CA SER A 458 12.58 15.30 -9.52
C SER A 458 13.59 14.69 -8.57
N THR A 459 13.35 13.45 -8.15
CA THR A 459 14.25 12.71 -7.27
C THR A 459 15.41 12.12 -8.08
N PRO A 460 16.51 11.69 -7.44
CA PRO A 460 17.57 10.95 -8.14
C PRO A 460 17.02 9.71 -8.86
N ALA A 461 17.72 9.27 -9.91
CA ALA A 461 17.29 8.09 -10.67
C ALA A 461 17.21 6.83 -9.78
N GLY A 462 16.17 6.03 -9.98
CA GLY A 462 15.87 4.82 -9.19
C GLY A 462 15.39 5.10 -7.76
N ALA A 463 15.23 6.36 -7.35
CA ALA A 463 14.59 6.73 -6.09
C ALA A 463 13.08 6.94 -6.28
N GLU A 464 12.30 6.79 -5.22
CA GLU A 464 10.90 7.26 -5.14
C GLU A 464 10.80 8.63 -4.43
N SER A 465 9.67 9.31 -4.58
CA SER A 465 9.32 10.56 -3.88
C SER A 465 8.32 10.30 -2.76
N THR A 466 8.80 10.27 -1.52
CA THR A 466 8.02 9.84 -0.34
C THR A 466 8.10 10.85 0.82
N GLY A 467 7.51 10.52 1.97
CA GLY A 467 7.56 11.33 3.20
C GLY A 467 6.89 12.69 3.03
N LEU A 468 5.85 12.72 2.20
CA LEU A 468 5.19 13.95 1.76
C LEU A 468 4.36 14.55 2.90
N HIS A 469 4.72 15.77 3.29
CA HIS A 469 3.93 16.55 4.23
C HIS A 469 3.86 18.00 3.78
N ALA A 470 2.72 18.65 3.98
CA ALA A 470 2.53 20.05 3.67
C ALA A 470 2.11 20.74 4.96
N VAL A 471 2.96 21.64 5.45
CA VAL A 471 2.63 22.51 6.59
C VAL A 471 2.32 23.89 6.03
N ASP A 472 1.05 24.24 6.05
CA ASP A 472 0.54 25.47 5.44
C ASP A 472 1.09 26.74 6.12
N GLU A 473 1.35 26.69 7.44
CA GLU A 473 1.89 27.82 8.19
C GLU A 473 2.56 27.41 9.52
N VAL A 474 3.88 27.57 9.61
CA VAL A 474 4.65 27.54 10.88
C VAL A 474 5.39 28.86 10.99
N ASN A 475 5.02 29.69 11.97
CA ASN A 475 5.58 31.03 12.17
C ASN A 475 5.62 31.88 10.87
N GLY A 476 4.57 31.78 10.05
CA GLY A 476 4.45 32.53 8.79
C GLY A 476 5.09 31.87 7.55
N TRP A 477 5.67 30.68 7.68
CA TRP A 477 6.31 29.95 6.58
C TRP A 477 5.54 28.68 6.18
N THR A 478 5.50 28.40 4.89
CA THR A 478 4.93 27.16 4.33
C THR A 478 6.05 26.20 3.95
N TYR A 479 5.90 24.93 4.31
CA TYR A 479 6.87 23.88 4.01
C TYR A 479 6.18 22.74 3.27
N ILE A 480 6.73 22.37 2.12
CA ILE A 480 6.40 21.11 1.45
C ILE A 480 7.55 20.16 1.79
N MET A 481 7.39 19.40 2.85
CA MET A 481 8.33 18.35 3.22
C MET A 481 8.28 17.27 2.16
N SER A 482 9.46 16.85 1.69
CA SER A 482 9.59 15.78 0.71
C SER A 482 10.94 15.12 0.89
N ASN A 483 10.91 13.79 0.83
CA ASN A 483 12.05 12.92 0.95
C ASN A 483 12.19 12.13 -0.34
N PHE A 484 13.35 11.52 -0.54
CA PHE A 484 13.45 10.39 -1.45
C PHE A 484 14.12 9.23 -0.74
N GLN A 485 13.78 8.01 -1.12
CA GLN A 485 14.45 6.81 -0.62
C GLN A 485 15.12 6.01 -1.73
N HIS A 486 16.01 5.10 -1.31
CA HIS A 486 16.70 4.08 -2.12
C HIS A 486 17.23 4.52 -3.51
N PRO A 487 17.92 5.68 -3.66
CA PRO A 487 18.44 6.12 -4.95
C PRO A 487 19.35 5.07 -5.60
N GLY A 488 19.04 4.74 -6.85
CA GLY A 488 19.80 3.82 -7.69
C GLY A 488 19.59 2.34 -7.40
N ASP A 489 18.46 1.97 -6.80
CA ASP A 489 18.01 0.58 -6.77
C ASP A 489 17.30 0.19 -8.09
N GLU A 490 17.17 -1.13 -8.33
CA GLU A 490 16.33 -1.73 -9.39
C GLU A 490 16.59 -1.33 -10.87
N TRP A 491 17.85 -1.08 -11.24
CA TRP A 491 18.22 -0.67 -12.60
C TRP A 491 17.71 -1.55 -13.74
N ASN A 492 17.55 -2.85 -13.49
CA ASN A 492 17.06 -3.81 -14.47
C ASN A 492 15.65 -3.51 -15.01
N ARG A 493 14.90 -2.62 -14.34
CA ARG A 493 13.58 -2.15 -14.82
C ARG A 493 13.71 -1.17 -16.00
N PHE A 494 14.82 -0.44 -16.11
CA PHE A 494 14.99 0.68 -17.05
C PHE A 494 15.81 0.33 -18.30
N TYR A 495 16.23 -0.92 -18.47
CA TYR A 495 16.81 -1.38 -19.72
C TYR A 495 16.42 -2.82 -20.06
N LYS A 496 16.53 -3.17 -21.35
CA LYS A 496 16.40 -4.54 -21.83
C LYS A 496 17.62 -4.89 -22.67
N GLU A 497 18.21 -6.04 -22.43
CA GLU A 497 19.32 -6.56 -23.23
C GLU A 497 18.85 -7.81 -23.98
N LYS A 498 18.97 -7.78 -25.31
CA LYS A 498 18.67 -8.92 -26.17
C LYS A 498 19.71 -9.01 -27.28
N ASP A 499 20.33 -10.17 -27.43
CA ASP A 499 21.34 -10.46 -28.46
C ASP A 499 22.50 -9.43 -28.47
N GLY A 500 22.88 -8.93 -27.29
CA GLY A 500 23.93 -7.91 -27.10
C GLY A 500 23.48 -6.47 -27.39
N VAL A 501 22.20 -6.25 -27.76
CA VAL A 501 21.63 -4.93 -27.99
C VAL A 501 20.84 -4.49 -26.75
N ARG A 502 21.22 -3.34 -26.19
CA ARG A 502 20.55 -2.72 -25.05
C ARG A 502 19.58 -1.63 -25.50
N THR A 503 18.34 -1.66 -25.03
CA THR A 503 17.34 -0.60 -25.19
C THR A 503 16.97 -0.01 -23.83
N GLY A 504 16.43 1.21 -23.80
CA GLY A 504 16.27 1.99 -22.57
C GLY A 504 17.56 2.71 -22.21
N ILE A 505 17.85 2.84 -20.91
CA ILE A 505 19.09 3.48 -20.46
C ILE A 505 20.32 2.73 -20.99
N SER A 506 21.24 3.45 -21.63
CA SER A 506 22.49 2.86 -22.16
C SER A 506 23.42 2.43 -21.03
N ALA A 507 24.34 1.50 -21.33
CA ALA A 507 25.33 1.05 -20.34
C ALA A 507 26.23 2.21 -19.86
N ASP A 508 26.65 3.08 -20.78
CA ASP A 508 27.49 4.25 -20.47
C ASP A 508 26.77 5.29 -19.61
N LEU A 509 25.48 5.53 -19.88
CA LEU A 509 24.68 6.46 -19.08
C LEU A 509 24.41 5.87 -17.70
N LEU A 510 24.06 4.57 -17.62
CA LEU A 510 23.89 3.90 -16.33
C LEU A 510 25.16 3.99 -15.48
N ALA A 511 26.34 3.74 -16.05
CA ALA A 511 27.60 3.84 -15.33
C ALA A 511 27.88 5.26 -14.78
N GLN A 512 27.50 6.29 -15.54
CA GLN A 512 27.60 7.68 -15.09
C GLN A 512 26.64 7.98 -13.94
N ILE A 513 25.38 7.54 -14.05
CA ILE A 513 24.37 7.70 -13.00
C ILE A 513 24.79 6.96 -11.73
N ASP A 514 25.25 5.71 -11.85
CA ASP A 514 25.72 4.92 -10.71
C ASP A 514 26.89 5.58 -10.00
N THR A 515 27.84 6.13 -10.76
CA THR A 515 28.98 6.88 -10.18
C THR A 515 28.49 8.10 -9.40
N ALA A 516 27.53 8.86 -9.96
CA ALA A 516 26.95 10.02 -9.29
C ALA A 516 26.18 9.64 -8.02
N ILE A 517 25.35 8.60 -8.08
CA ILE A 517 24.57 8.13 -6.93
C ILE A 517 25.48 7.61 -5.83
N ASN A 518 26.48 6.80 -6.17
CA ASN A 518 27.43 6.28 -5.19
C ASN A 518 28.19 7.39 -4.47
N THR A 519 28.60 8.42 -5.23
CA THR A 519 29.31 9.59 -4.70
C THR A 519 28.46 10.43 -3.75
N ASN A 520 27.19 10.68 -4.12
CA ASN A 520 26.34 11.61 -3.37
C ASN A 520 25.51 10.95 -2.26
N TYR A 521 25.28 9.63 -2.34
CA TYR A 521 24.35 8.92 -1.46
C TYR A 521 24.98 7.71 -0.78
N SER A 522 26.24 7.84 -0.37
CA SER A 522 26.96 6.85 0.44
C SER A 522 26.89 5.42 -0.14
N ASN A 523 27.20 5.27 -1.43
CA ASN A 523 27.07 3.98 -2.14
C ASN A 523 25.65 3.38 -2.06
N LYS A 524 24.62 4.22 -2.24
CA LYS A 524 23.19 3.86 -2.15
C LYS A 524 22.68 3.54 -0.74
N PHE A 525 23.47 3.83 0.30
CA PHE A 525 23.07 3.66 1.71
C PHE A 525 22.61 4.95 2.38
N ALA A 526 22.41 6.03 1.62
CA ALA A 526 21.85 7.28 2.13
C ALA A 526 20.65 7.74 1.32
N ALA A 527 19.71 8.35 2.04
CA ALA A 527 18.52 9.04 1.53
C ALA A 527 18.59 10.52 1.99
N ALA A 528 17.69 11.37 1.48
CA ALA A 528 17.54 12.73 2.00
C ALA A 528 16.14 12.92 2.58
N VAL A 529 16.09 13.63 3.70
CA VAL A 529 14.85 14.12 4.34
C VAL A 529 14.94 15.64 4.34
N GLY A 530 13.93 16.31 3.81
CA GLY A 530 14.00 17.75 3.62
C GLY A 530 12.67 18.39 3.24
N TYR A 531 12.75 19.58 2.67
CA TYR A 531 11.61 20.38 2.26
C TYR A 531 11.92 21.25 1.06
N ILE A 532 10.88 21.60 0.30
CA ILE A 532 10.94 22.51 -0.83
C ILE A 532 10.62 23.92 -0.35
N THR A 533 11.42 24.90 -0.76
CA THR A 533 11.19 26.32 -0.51
C THR A 533 10.93 27.08 -1.80
N ALA A 534 10.06 28.08 -1.76
CA ALA A 534 9.86 29.01 -2.88
C ALA A 534 10.96 30.07 -2.99
N ASP A 535 11.83 30.21 -1.99
CA ASP A 535 12.94 31.17 -2.00
C ASP A 535 14.16 30.56 -2.73
N PRO A 536 14.70 31.20 -3.79
CA PRO A 536 15.85 30.71 -4.55
C PRO A 536 17.20 30.79 -3.82
N ILE A 537 17.22 31.02 -2.50
CA ILE A 537 18.44 30.87 -1.69
C ILE A 537 18.77 29.38 -1.62
N ALA A 538 19.39 28.87 -2.68
CA ALA A 538 19.98 27.55 -2.71
C ALA A 538 20.89 27.43 -1.47
N PRO A 539 20.74 26.40 -0.63
CA PRO A 539 21.74 26.12 0.39
C PRO A 539 23.10 26.03 -0.32
N SER A 540 24.08 26.78 0.19
CA SER A 540 25.41 26.88 -0.41
C SER A 540 25.98 25.50 -0.68
N VAL A 541 26.13 25.15 -1.96
CA VAL A 541 26.83 23.92 -2.41
C VAL A 541 28.34 23.98 -2.13
N VAL A 542 28.86 25.14 -1.72
CA VAL A 542 30.21 25.25 -1.17
C VAL A 542 30.17 24.73 0.26
N LYS A 543 30.77 23.56 0.45
CA LYS A 543 31.09 22.98 1.77
C LYS A 543 31.91 24.02 2.55
N LYS A 544 31.35 24.54 3.65
CA LYS A 544 32.12 25.41 4.57
C LYS A 544 33.12 24.59 5.37
#